data_AF-A0A356X0D5-F1
#
_entry.id   AF-A0A356X0D5-F1
#
_cell.length_a   1.000
_cell.length_b   1.000
_cell.length_c   1.000
_cell.angle_alpha   90.00
_cell.angle_beta   90.00
_cell.angle_gamma   90.00
#
_symmetry.space_group_name_H-M   'P 1'
#
loop_
_entity.id
_entity.type
_entity.pdbx_description
1 polymer ?
#
loop_
_entity_poly.entity_id
_entity_poly.type
_entity_poly.pdbx_seq_one_letter_code
_entity_poly.pdbx_strand_id
1 'polypeptide(L)'
;MAKVKRSVLKQLIKECLVEILVEGISADSNIANALVEAATPRPSSKNNDNYKKEVERINSHRKKLDEVRVNDLKEQIINNVTEDPMMADIFRDTAQTTLQEQGMSNNARDARRVPADAASQAVANNDLEDLFEGAGNWAALAFNNKSK
;
A
#
# COMPACT_ATOMS: atom_id res chain seq x y z
N MET A 1 -7.94 38.60 -49.79
CA MET A 1 -7.89 37.76 -48.58
C MET A 1 -7.34 38.59 -47.44
N ALA A 2 -8.17 38.95 -46.46
CA ALA A 2 -7.75 39.81 -45.36
C ALA A 2 -6.65 39.11 -44.56
N LYS A 3 -5.47 39.73 -44.50
CA LYS A 3 -4.33 39.24 -43.72
C LYS A 3 -4.67 39.40 -42.24
N VAL A 4 -5.18 38.35 -41.61
CA VAL A 4 -5.39 38.31 -40.17
C VAL A 4 -4.04 38.55 -39.49
N LYS A 5 -3.96 39.58 -38.65
CA LYS A 5 -2.73 39.90 -37.92
C LYS A 5 -2.44 38.75 -36.95
N ARG A 6 -1.17 38.33 -36.87
CA ARG A 6 -0.73 37.26 -35.95
C ARG A 6 -1.14 37.50 -34.49
N SER A 7 -1.29 38.76 -34.08
CA SER A 7 -1.78 39.13 -32.76
C SER A 7 -3.23 38.69 -32.51
N VAL A 8 -4.12 38.85 -33.49
CA VAL A 8 -5.53 38.48 -33.40
C VAL A 8 -5.68 36.96 -33.32
N LEU A 9 -4.90 36.22 -34.12
CA LEU A 9 -4.89 34.76 -34.06
C LEU A 9 -4.37 34.25 -32.71
N LYS A 10 -3.31 34.86 -32.18
CA LYS A 10 -2.77 34.52 -30.85
C LYS A 10 -3.77 34.83 -29.73
N GLN A 11 -4.57 35.87 -29.87
CA GLN A 11 -5.61 36.20 -28.90
C GLN A 11 -6.73 35.16 -28.91
N LEU A 12 -7.19 34.76 -30.10
CA LEU A 12 -8.22 33.74 -30.28
C LEU A 12 -7.77 32.37 -29.74
N ILE A 13 -6.51 32.00 -29.97
CA ILE A 13 -5.90 30.78 -29.40
C ILE A 13 -5.85 30.85 -27.87
N LYS A 14 -5.51 32.01 -27.29
CA LYS A 14 -5.48 32.17 -25.83
C LYS A 14 -6.86 32.04 -25.21
N GLU A 15 -7.87 32.67 -25.81
CA GLU A 15 -9.26 32.57 -25.34
C GLU A 15 -9.74 31.12 -25.40
N CYS A 16 -9.49 30.41 -26.51
CA CYS A 16 -9.85 29.00 -26.68
C CYS A 16 -9.10 28.06 -25.71
N LEU A 17 -7.81 28.28 -25.45
CA LEU A 17 -7.05 27.48 -24.48
C LEU A 17 -7.55 27.66 -23.05
N VAL A 18 -7.93 28.89 -22.67
CA VAL A 18 -8.52 29.16 -21.36
C VAL A 18 -9.89 28.49 -21.23
N GLU A 19 -10.70 28.53 -22.28
CA GLU A 19 -12.01 27.88 -22.32
C GLU A 19 -11.91 26.36 -22.14
N ILE A 20 -11.03 25.68 -22.87
CA ILE A 20 -10.80 24.23 -22.73
C ILE A 20 -10.28 23.87 -21.32
N LEU A 21 -9.41 24.69 -20.75
CA LEU A 21 -8.90 24.46 -19.38
C LEU A 21 -10.02 24.59 -18.34
N VAL A 22 -10.87 25.61 -18.46
CA VAL A 22 -11.99 25.81 -17.54
C VAL A 22 -13.05 24.72 -17.72
N GLU A 23 -13.35 24.33 -18.96
CA GLU A 23 -14.28 23.24 -19.26
C GLU A 23 -13.75 21.89 -18.78
N GLY A 24 -12.47 21.59 -18.99
CA GLY A 24 -11.85 20.35 -18.51
C GLY A 24 -11.82 20.25 -16.98
N ILE A 25 -11.48 21.33 -16.28
CA ILE A 25 -11.46 21.35 -14.80
C ILE A 25 -12.89 21.36 -14.23
N SER A 26 -13.84 22.01 -14.90
CA SER A 26 -15.24 22.07 -14.45
C SER A 26 -16.02 20.81 -14.84
N ALA A 27 -15.64 20.08 -15.89
CA ALA A 27 -16.21 18.79 -16.26
C ALA A 27 -15.99 17.73 -15.15
N ASP A 28 -14.88 17.83 -14.42
CA ASP A 28 -14.59 16.98 -13.26
C ASP A 28 -15.46 17.31 -12.03
N SER A 29 -16.14 18.47 -11.99
CA SER A 29 -17.03 18.81 -10.87
C SER A 29 -18.32 17.96 -10.83
N ASN A 30 -18.72 17.34 -11.96
CA ASN A 30 -19.78 16.33 -11.96
C ASN A 30 -19.31 14.96 -11.43
N ILE A 31 -17.99 14.71 -11.37
CA ILE A 31 -17.42 13.50 -10.75
C ILE A 31 -17.44 13.63 -9.22
N ALA A 32 -17.38 14.85 -8.68
CA ALA A 32 -17.50 15.10 -7.23
C ALA A 32 -18.85 14.65 -6.65
N ASN A 33 -19.93 14.67 -7.45
CA ASN A 33 -21.25 14.15 -7.06
C ASN A 33 -21.42 12.64 -7.30
N ALA A 34 -20.42 11.98 -7.91
CA ALA A 34 -20.41 10.54 -8.19
C ALA A 34 -19.41 9.76 -7.32
N LEU A 35 -18.81 10.40 -6.30
CA LEU A 35 -18.03 9.72 -5.28
C LEU A 35 -18.98 9.04 -4.28
N VAL A 36 -19.53 7.90 -4.67
CA VAL A 36 -20.22 6.99 -3.75
C VAL A 36 -19.16 6.22 -2.97
N GLU A 37 -19.07 6.47 -1.67
CA GLU A 37 -18.24 5.67 -0.77
C GLU A 37 -18.65 4.20 -0.88
N ALA A 38 -17.72 3.33 -1.30
CA ALA A 38 -18.00 1.91 -1.53
C ALA A 38 -18.36 1.13 -0.25
N ALA A 39 -18.22 1.76 0.92
CA ALA A 39 -18.47 1.16 2.22
C ALA A 39 -19.66 1.83 2.90
N THR A 40 -20.86 1.27 2.75
CA THR A 40 -21.95 1.59 3.67
C THR A 40 -21.71 0.86 4.99
N PRO A 41 -21.54 1.55 6.13
CA PRO A 41 -21.43 0.86 7.41
C PRO A 41 -22.73 0.11 7.69
N ARG A 42 -22.65 -1.22 7.83
CA ARG A 42 -23.78 -2.02 8.30
C ARG A 42 -24.20 -1.48 9.67
N PRO A 43 -25.50 -1.23 9.93
CA PRO A 43 -25.94 -0.86 11.26
C PRO A 43 -25.52 -1.97 12.22
N SER A 44 -24.59 -1.66 13.12
CA SER A 44 -24.20 -2.62 14.14
C SER A 44 -25.41 -2.83 15.03
N SER A 45 -25.89 -4.07 15.08
CA SER A 45 -26.91 -4.49 16.04
C SER A 45 -26.32 -4.36 17.44
N LYS A 46 -26.33 -3.15 17.98
CA LYS A 46 -26.08 -2.90 19.40
C LYS A 46 -27.22 -3.56 20.16
N ASN A 47 -26.89 -4.63 20.87
CA ASN A 47 -27.43 -5.00 22.19
C ASN A 47 -27.38 -6.51 22.39
N ASN A 48 -26.16 -7.05 22.50
CA ASN A 48 -26.00 -8.29 23.26
C ASN A 48 -24.67 -8.22 24.04
N ASP A 49 -24.70 -7.56 25.19
CA ASP A 49 -23.53 -7.44 26.08
C ASP A 49 -22.97 -8.82 26.49
N ASN A 50 -23.80 -9.87 26.43
CA ASN A 50 -23.37 -11.25 26.66
C ASN A 50 -22.52 -11.79 25.50
N TYR A 51 -22.85 -11.44 24.25
CA TYR A 51 -22.03 -11.79 23.08
C TYR A 51 -20.68 -11.07 23.13
N LYS A 52 -20.67 -9.79 23.55
CA LYS A 52 -19.42 -9.02 23.65
C LYS A 52 -18.47 -9.61 24.70
N LYS A 53 -18.98 -10.00 25.87
CA LYS A 53 -18.18 -10.65 26.93
C LYS A 53 -17.63 -12.00 26.50
N GLU A 54 -18.42 -12.80 25.79
CA GLU A 54 -17.98 -14.11 25.29
C GLU A 54 -16.91 -13.97 24.20
N VAL A 55 -17.09 -13.04 23.27
CA VAL A 55 -16.09 -12.73 22.23
C VAL A 55 -14.80 -12.19 22.85
N GLU A 56 -14.88 -11.31 23.86
CA GLU A 56 -13.69 -10.84 24.59
C GLU A 56 -12.96 -11.98 25.29
N ARG A 57 -13.69 -12.93 25.91
CA ARG A 57 -13.11 -14.11 26.56
C ARG A 57 -12.41 -15.03 25.56
N ILE A 58 -13.07 -15.36 24.45
CA ILE A 58 -12.50 -16.18 23.38
C ILE A 58 -11.26 -15.51 22.79
N ASN A 59 -11.32 -14.20 22.51
CA ASN A 59 -10.20 -13.45 21.96
C ASN A 59 -9.01 -13.38 22.92
N SER A 60 -9.25 -13.22 24.23
CA SER A 60 -8.17 -13.22 25.23
C SER A 60 -7.47 -14.58 25.36
N HIS A 61 -8.21 -15.69 25.24
CA HIS A 61 -7.62 -17.03 25.21
C HIS A 61 -6.84 -17.29 23.93
N ARG A 62 -7.35 -16.85 22.78
CA ARG A 62 -6.64 -16.99 21.49
C ARG A 62 -5.32 -16.23 21.49
N LYS A 63 -5.30 -14.99 22.00
CA LYS A 63 -4.05 -14.22 22.13
C LYS A 63 -2.99 -14.94 22.96
N LYS A 64 -3.37 -15.49 24.12
CA LYS A 64 -2.44 -16.25 24.97
C LYS A 64 -1.91 -17.52 24.29
N LEU A 65 -2.76 -18.25 23.56
CA LEU A 65 -2.37 -19.45 22.84
C LEU A 65 -1.47 -19.13 21.63
N ASP A 66 -1.76 -18.04 20.92
CA ASP A 66 -0.94 -17.57 19.80
C ASP A 66 0.43 -17.08 20.29
N GLU A 67 0.50 -16.38 21.42
CA GLU A 67 1.76 -15.95 22.04
C GLU A 67 2.67 -17.14 22.39
N VAL A 68 2.11 -18.19 23.01
CA VAL A 68 2.87 -19.40 23.38
C VAL A 68 3.35 -20.15 22.14
N ARG A 69 2.48 -20.37 21.15
CA ARG A 69 2.82 -21.14 19.95
C ARG A 69 3.83 -20.42 19.04
N VAL A 70 3.76 -19.10 18.97
CA VAL A 70 4.66 -18.29 18.13
C VAL A 70 6.08 -18.26 18.70
N ASN A 71 6.24 -18.27 20.03
CA ASN A 71 7.56 -18.25 20.65
C ASN A 71 8.31 -19.58 20.44
N ASP A 72 7.66 -20.72 20.67
CA ASP A 72 8.29 -22.03 20.49
C ASP A 72 8.67 -22.31 19.03
N LEU A 73 7.85 -21.87 18.07
CA LEU A 73 8.13 -22.03 16.64
C LEU A 73 9.25 -21.10 16.16
N LYS A 74 9.33 -19.88 16.70
CA LYS A 74 10.40 -18.92 16.36
C LYS A 74 11.76 -19.44 16.78
N GLU A 75 11.87 -20.01 17.98
CA GLU A 75 13.15 -20.55 18.47
C GLU A 75 13.62 -21.74 17.63
N GLN A 76 12.72 -22.64 17.25
CA GLN A 76 13.06 -23.77 16.38
C GLN A 76 13.49 -23.32 14.98
N ILE A 77 12.81 -22.32 14.40
CA ILE A 77 13.16 -21.79 13.07
C ILE A 77 14.51 -21.09 13.13
N ILE A 78 14.75 -20.24 14.14
CA ILE A 78 16.01 -19.49 14.27
C ILE A 78 17.20 -20.46 14.42
N ASN A 79 17.05 -21.50 15.25
CA ASN A 79 18.09 -22.52 15.44
C ASN A 79 18.35 -23.36 14.17
N ASN A 80 17.38 -23.48 13.27
CA ASN A 80 17.56 -24.16 11.99
C ASN A 80 18.17 -23.25 10.91
N VAL A 81 18.04 -21.93 11.04
CA VAL A 81 18.55 -20.95 10.06
C VAL A 81 20.03 -20.66 10.27
N THR A 82 20.48 -20.64 11.52
CA THR A 82 21.87 -20.32 11.85
C THR A 82 22.36 -21.08 13.08
N GLU A 83 23.61 -21.53 13.03
CA GLU A 83 24.33 -22.09 14.18
C GLU A 83 25.14 -21.04 14.94
N ASP A 84 25.35 -19.84 14.36
CA ASP A 84 26.04 -18.73 15.02
C ASP A 84 25.14 -18.09 16.09
N PRO A 85 25.55 -18.10 17.38
CA PRO A 85 24.76 -17.55 18.47
C PRO A 85 24.50 -16.04 18.34
N MET A 86 25.41 -15.28 17.73
CA MET A 86 25.24 -13.84 17.57
C MET A 86 24.20 -13.53 16.48
N MET A 87 24.19 -14.28 15.37
CA MET A 87 23.14 -14.13 14.36
C MET A 87 21.78 -14.61 14.86
N ALA A 88 21.74 -15.65 15.69
CA ALA A 88 20.51 -16.13 16.29
C ALA A 88 19.82 -15.04 17.13
N ASP A 89 20.59 -14.26 17.89
CA ASP A 89 20.07 -13.14 18.69
C ASP A 89 19.51 -12.02 17.80
N ILE A 90 20.21 -11.68 16.70
CA ILE A 90 19.71 -10.70 15.72
C ILE A 90 18.40 -11.18 15.07
N PHE A 91 18.30 -12.47 14.72
CA PHE A 91 17.06 -13.02 14.16
C PHE A 91 15.92 -13.06 15.17
N ARG A 92 16.21 -13.28 16.46
CA ARG A 92 15.21 -13.20 17.52
C ARG A 92 14.66 -11.77 17.64
N ASP A 93 15.54 -10.77 17.70
CA ASP A 93 15.15 -9.37 17.81
C ASP A 93 14.36 -8.87 16.60
N THR A 94 14.80 -9.23 15.38
CA THR A 94 14.11 -8.86 14.14
C THR A 94 12.75 -9.56 14.00
N ALA A 95 12.65 -10.84 14.37
CA ALA A 95 11.38 -11.57 14.35
C ALA A 95 10.40 -11.09 15.43
N GLN A 96 10.91 -10.54 16.54
CA GLN A 96 10.09 -10.01 17.63
C GLN A 96 9.62 -8.58 17.37
N THR A 97 10.48 -7.71 16.86
CA THR A 97 10.17 -6.27 16.72
C THR A 97 9.87 -5.91 15.26
N THR A 98 10.89 -5.86 14.41
CA THR A 98 10.83 -5.33 13.05
C THR A 98 9.78 -6.02 12.17
N LEU A 99 9.71 -7.35 12.21
CA LEU A 99 8.81 -8.12 11.36
C LEU A 99 7.33 -7.98 11.82
N GLN A 100 7.11 -7.74 13.11
CA GLN A 100 5.80 -7.42 13.66
C GLN A 100 5.38 -5.98 13.32
N GLU A 101 6.27 -5.01 13.50
CA GLU A 101 6.04 -3.59 13.21
C GLU A 101 5.76 -3.34 11.73
N GLN A 102 6.44 -4.07 10.83
CA GLN A 102 6.22 -3.98 9.39
C GLN A 102 4.98 -4.76 8.91
N GLY A 103 4.28 -5.46 9.81
CA GLY A 103 3.11 -6.25 9.48
C GLY A 103 3.41 -7.46 8.57
N MET A 104 4.66 -7.92 8.54
CA MET A 104 5.12 -9.05 7.72
C MET A 104 5.02 -10.40 8.47
N SER A 105 4.59 -10.39 9.74
CA SER A 105 4.31 -11.60 10.52
C SER A 105 3.22 -12.44 9.85
N ASN A 106 3.45 -13.74 9.70
CA ASN A 106 2.56 -14.70 9.01
C ASN A 106 1.11 -14.76 9.54
N ASN A 107 0.80 -14.12 10.68
CA ASN A 107 -0.57 -13.90 11.14
C ASN A 107 -1.30 -12.77 10.38
N ALA A 108 -0.63 -12.12 9.43
CA ALA A 108 -1.13 -11.06 8.55
C ALA A 108 -1.99 -11.57 7.36
N ARG A 109 -2.53 -12.79 7.39
CA ARG A 109 -3.59 -13.17 6.44
C ARG A 109 -4.83 -12.24 6.53
N ASP A 110 -4.95 -11.47 7.61
CA ASP A 110 -5.96 -10.42 7.80
C ASP A 110 -5.43 -8.98 7.90
N ALA A 111 -4.11 -8.75 7.90
CA ALA A 111 -3.58 -7.40 7.69
C ALA A 111 -3.47 -7.18 6.18
N ARG A 112 -4.62 -7.20 5.50
CA ARG A 112 -4.71 -6.73 4.12
C ARG A 112 -4.20 -5.30 4.13
N ARG A 113 -2.96 -5.09 3.67
CA ARG A 113 -2.51 -3.77 3.23
C ARG A 113 -3.49 -3.40 2.12
N VAL A 114 -4.55 -2.69 2.47
CA VAL A 114 -5.47 -2.14 1.50
C VAL A 114 -4.62 -1.14 0.72
N PRO A 115 -4.35 -1.39 -0.56
CA PRO A 115 -3.55 -0.46 -1.33
C PRO A 115 -4.27 0.87 -1.37
N ALA A 116 -3.60 1.92 -0.90
CA ALA A 116 -4.18 3.26 -0.78
C ALA A 116 -4.29 3.96 -2.16
N ASP A 117 -3.54 3.47 -3.14
CA ASP A 117 -3.47 4.02 -4.48
C ASP A 117 -3.33 2.91 -5.55
N ALA A 118 -3.53 3.29 -6.81
CA ALA A 118 -3.49 2.35 -7.94
C ALA A 118 -2.10 1.68 -8.10
N ALA A 119 -1.02 2.39 -7.71
CA ALA A 119 0.34 1.88 -7.78
C ALA A 119 0.57 0.76 -6.75
N SER A 120 0.18 0.98 -5.50
CA SER A 120 0.25 -0.06 -4.46
C SER A 120 -0.66 -1.25 -4.78
N GLN A 121 -1.78 -1.03 -5.47
CA GLN A 121 -2.68 -2.11 -5.90
C GLN A 121 -2.04 -2.98 -6.99
N ALA A 122 -1.31 -2.36 -7.93
CA ALA A 122 -0.55 -3.10 -8.93
C ALA A 122 0.57 -3.94 -8.28
N VAL A 123 1.30 -3.39 -7.30
CA VAL A 123 2.34 -4.14 -6.57
C VAL A 123 1.74 -5.29 -5.74
N ALA A 124 0.58 -5.10 -5.14
CA ALA A 124 -0.05 -6.13 -4.31
C ALA A 124 -0.61 -7.32 -5.12
N ASN A 125 -0.96 -7.09 -6.39
CA ASN A 125 -1.60 -8.10 -7.25
C ASN A 125 -0.65 -8.80 -8.22
N ASN A 126 0.57 -8.28 -8.40
CA ASN A 126 1.56 -8.86 -9.30
C ASN A 126 2.74 -9.40 -8.51
N ASP A 127 3.46 -10.37 -9.08
CA ASP A 127 4.72 -10.82 -8.51
C ASP A 127 5.79 -9.74 -8.75
N LEU A 128 6.69 -9.55 -7.79
CA LEU A 128 7.71 -8.50 -7.87
C LEU A 128 8.71 -8.78 -9.00
N GLU A 129 8.94 -10.04 -9.34
CA GLU A 129 9.82 -10.42 -10.45
C GLU A 129 9.25 -9.94 -11.81
N ASP A 130 7.93 -10.05 -11.99
CA ASP A 130 7.25 -9.59 -13.21
C ASP A 130 7.18 -8.06 -13.28
N LEU A 131 7.03 -7.38 -12.14
CA LEU A 131 6.91 -5.92 -12.08
C LEU A 131 8.24 -5.21 -12.42
N PHE A 132 9.36 -5.89 -12.20
CA PHE A 132 10.71 -5.36 -12.39
C PHE A 132 11.47 -6.05 -13.54
N GLU A 133 10.79 -6.71 -14.49
CA GLU A 133 11.43 -7.17 -15.72
C GLU A 133 12.17 -6.00 -16.40
N GLY A 134 13.50 -6.11 -16.50
CA GLY A 134 14.37 -5.06 -17.04
C GLY A 134 14.97 -4.07 -16.03
N ALA A 135 14.67 -4.21 -14.72
CA ALA A 135 15.22 -3.33 -13.68
C ALA A 135 16.74 -3.51 -13.43
N GLY A 136 17.36 -4.57 -13.97
CA GLY A 136 18.81 -4.77 -13.91
C GLY A 136 19.63 -3.61 -14.52
N ASN A 137 18.99 -2.78 -15.37
CA ASN A 137 19.64 -1.62 -16.00
C ASN A 137 19.68 -0.36 -15.12
N TRP A 138 19.06 -0.38 -13.94
CA TRP A 138 18.97 0.81 -13.08
C TRP A 138 20.32 1.20 -12.51
N ALA A 139 21.13 0.21 -12.09
CA ALA A 139 22.50 0.45 -11.66
C ALA A 139 23.35 1.02 -12.81
N ALA A 140 23.18 0.47 -14.02
CA ALA A 140 23.88 0.98 -15.20
C ALA A 140 23.46 2.41 -15.55
N LEU A 141 22.18 2.79 -15.42
CA LEU A 141 21.68 4.15 -15.68
C LEU A 141 22.08 5.15 -14.59
N ALA A 142 22.01 4.75 -13.31
CA ALA A 142 22.33 5.62 -12.17
C ALA A 142 23.83 5.89 -12.03
N PHE A 143 24.66 4.91 -12.40
CA PHE A 143 26.12 5.00 -12.32
C PHE A 143 26.80 5.03 -13.69
N ASN A 144 26.08 5.45 -14.76
CA ASN A 144 26.69 5.73 -16.06
C ASN A 144 27.52 7.01 -16.00
N ASN A 145 28.57 7.00 -15.18
CA ASN A 145 29.59 8.02 -15.16
C ASN A 145 30.40 7.86 -16.45
N LYS A 146 29.91 8.48 -17.53
CA LYS A 146 30.75 8.83 -18.67
C LYS A 146 31.78 9.85 -18.18
N SER A 147 32.92 9.37 -17.70
CA SER A 147 34.14 10.17 -17.76
C SER A 147 34.60 10.17 -19.22
N LYS A 148 34.35 11.29 -19.90
CA LYS A 148 35.14 11.76 -21.05
C LYS A 148 34.89 13.26 -21.24
#